data_AF-A0A2D5BRM5-F1
#
_entry.id   AF-A0A2D5BRM5-F1
#
_cell.length_a   1.000
_cell.length_b   1.000
_cell.length_c   1.000
_cell.angle_alpha   90.00
_cell.angle_beta   90.00
_cell.angle_gamma   90.00
#
_symmetry.space_group_name_H-M   'P 1'
#
loop_
_entity.id
_entity.type
_entity.pdbx_description
1 polymer ?
#
loop_
_entity_poly.entity_id
_entity_poly.type
_entity_poly.pdbx_seq_one_letter_code
_entity_poly.pdbx_strand_id
1 'polypeptide(L)'
;MRLLPVRWGTQTGGPAAAGRVNEPPIGPPDMKSMISLAIALAFLTGGLLVTPALAQGEDAKKDPGLKDAEIKKLGKLLADLRAQPKFPRTSREVKKKEKAQNAFSTEIEKVRKSYGESDILSYVDSWSQIFQDVAAGKKAKNPAGKGRVKKESVSRKVSGRERGFEYGVYVPPSYNSKKRYPLILALHTKGSTGSDYLKEVWINKKRCPKTVYDQFIFVAPTIGERTIGKNKKYQKRIEAFSRLHLQGVAWCLVDVLQKYNIDTDRMYLDGAGFGGETAAWLGTMQTKLFAGMAIRNAKPAASGNFSKPELLTNLKNQCAMLVIDRKDGVFADADGQAELKRIETVTQADQLPIEVKVLDALPDPKSKRLALGKQKVDPIHDATPDIAKFFLTNKRNPHATELAYLTYDNRLFRQASWYIIDRANANPADGSMASVKATLDRENNVATFQTHNVESFRVYLNDVLLDLDKPIKVVVNGKDVIEKKVDRSLDFLLDYNVQNSIDPALVMVGVLRVNVPSEDEKKDGDQKDKDE
;
A
#
# COMPACT_ATOMS: atom_id res chain seq x y z
N MET A 1 11.51 -0.04 -1.57
CA MET A 1 11.46 1.43 -1.79
C MET A 1 12.84 1.99 -2.18
N ARG A 2 13.21 1.95 -3.46
CA ARG A 2 14.17 2.93 -3.99
C ARG A 2 13.34 4.10 -4.51
N LEU A 3 13.18 5.13 -3.68
CA LEU A 3 12.79 6.43 -4.21
C LEU A 3 14.02 6.95 -4.97
N LEU A 4 13.96 6.95 -6.30
CA LEU A 4 15.05 7.34 -7.20
C LEU A 4 15.61 8.74 -6.85
N PRO A 5 16.89 9.02 -7.16
CA PRO A 5 17.48 10.34 -6.99
C PRO A 5 17.11 11.22 -8.18
N VAL A 6 16.58 12.43 -7.93
CA VAL A 6 16.45 13.49 -8.95
C VAL A 6 17.17 14.73 -8.42
N ARG A 7 18.07 15.29 -9.24
CA ARG A 7 18.79 16.55 -9.01
C ARG A 7 17.79 17.71 -9.11
N TRP A 8 17.93 18.71 -8.25
CA TRP A 8 17.17 19.97 -8.33
C TRP A 8 18.07 21.09 -8.86
N GLY A 9 17.57 21.81 -9.86
CA GLY A 9 17.94 23.20 -10.11
C GLY A 9 17.13 24.10 -9.19
N THR A 10 17.79 25.04 -8.55
CA THR A 10 17.20 26.05 -7.66
C THR A 10 16.73 27.23 -8.49
N GLN A 11 15.46 27.62 -8.38
CA GLN A 11 15.08 29.01 -8.59
C GLN A 11 14.10 29.46 -7.51
N THR A 12 14.54 30.47 -6.79
CA THR A 12 13.85 31.24 -5.77
C THR A 12 13.07 32.37 -6.46
N GLY A 13 11.77 32.49 -6.17
CA GLY A 13 10.97 33.67 -6.50
C GLY A 13 9.93 33.87 -5.39
N GLY A 14 9.96 35.04 -4.75
CA GLY A 14 9.08 35.42 -3.63
C GLY A 14 7.63 35.71 -4.05
N PRO A 15 6.72 35.92 -3.08
CA PRO A 15 5.29 35.99 -3.34
C PRO A 15 4.84 37.39 -3.77
N ALA A 16 3.99 37.45 -4.80
CA ALA A 16 3.18 38.63 -5.12
C ALA A 16 1.78 38.46 -4.53
N ALA A 17 1.28 39.54 -3.91
CA ALA A 17 -0.02 39.65 -3.29
C ALA A 17 -1.17 39.66 -4.32
N ALA A 18 -2.32 39.06 -3.99
CA ALA A 18 -3.54 39.24 -4.76
C ALA A 18 -4.80 39.32 -3.85
N GLY A 19 -5.48 40.46 -4.02
CA GLY A 19 -6.83 40.89 -3.70
C GLY A 19 -7.86 39.95 -3.05
N ARG A 20 -8.53 40.49 -2.03
CA ARG A 20 -9.83 40.03 -1.53
C ARG A 20 -10.93 40.39 -2.54
N VAL A 21 -11.83 39.45 -2.81
CA VAL A 21 -13.12 39.69 -3.48
C VAL A 21 -14.23 39.33 -2.49
N ASN A 22 -15.21 40.22 -2.34
CA ASN A 22 -16.37 40.08 -1.46
C ASN A 22 -17.42 39.14 -2.08
N GLU A 23 -17.94 38.19 -1.30
CA GLU A 23 -19.16 37.42 -1.63
C GLU A 23 -20.36 37.94 -0.80
N PRO A 24 -21.59 37.93 -1.36
CA PRO A 24 -22.80 38.39 -0.65
C PRO A 24 -23.39 37.29 0.26
N PRO A 25 -24.21 37.65 1.26
CA PRO A 25 -24.66 36.72 2.30
C PRO A 25 -25.79 35.80 1.81
N ILE A 26 -25.66 34.50 2.11
CA ILE A 26 -26.72 33.49 1.94
C ILE A 26 -27.53 33.43 3.24
N GLY A 27 -28.82 33.76 3.17
CA GLY A 27 -29.77 33.63 4.29
C GLY A 27 -30.12 32.18 4.63
N PRO A 28 -30.67 31.91 5.83
CA PRO A 28 -30.89 30.55 6.33
C PRO A 28 -32.04 29.84 5.59
N PRO A 29 -31.97 28.52 5.36
CA PRO A 29 -33.07 27.78 4.74
C PRO A 29 -34.18 27.42 5.73
N ASP A 30 -35.38 27.33 5.16
CA ASP A 30 -36.70 27.14 5.77
C ASP A 30 -36.86 25.82 6.57
N MET A 31 -37.45 25.96 7.76
CA MET A 31 -37.60 24.95 8.83
C MET A 31 -38.72 23.93 8.57
N LYS A 32 -39.46 24.00 7.45
CA LYS A 32 -40.57 23.09 7.12
C LYS A 32 -40.21 21.88 6.24
N SER A 33 -38.94 21.73 5.85
CA SER A 33 -38.45 20.56 5.08
C SER A 33 -37.81 19.46 5.94
N MET A 34 -37.70 19.65 7.26
CA MET A 34 -36.98 18.74 8.18
C MET A 34 -37.84 17.67 8.89
N ILE A 35 -39.13 17.54 8.58
CA ILE A 35 -40.02 16.59 9.29
C ILE A 35 -40.43 15.36 8.43
N SER A 36 -40.16 15.34 7.13
CA SER A 36 -40.56 14.22 6.25
C SER A 36 -39.48 13.15 6.03
N LEU A 37 -38.28 13.26 6.62
CA LEU A 37 -37.18 12.30 6.40
C LEU A 37 -36.95 11.33 7.58
N ALA A 38 -37.70 11.45 8.68
CA ALA A 38 -37.51 10.66 9.90
C ALA A 38 -38.37 9.38 9.98
N ILE A 39 -39.17 9.04 8.96
CA ILE A 39 -40.08 7.88 8.99
C ILE A 39 -39.76 6.82 7.92
N ALA A 40 -38.81 7.07 7.01
CA ALA A 40 -38.40 6.08 6.00
C ALA A 40 -37.26 5.13 6.43
N LEU A 41 -36.73 5.27 7.66
CA LEU A 41 -35.55 4.52 8.12
C LEU A 41 -35.83 3.38 9.13
N ALA A 42 -37.05 2.82 9.11
CA ALA A 42 -37.47 1.79 10.09
C ALA A 42 -37.93 0.44 9.49
N PHE A 43 -37.80 0.20 8.17
CA PHE A 43 -38.36 -1.03 7.55
C PHE A 43 -37.42 -1.87 6.67
N LEU A 44 -36.10 -1.82 6.87
CA LEU A 44 -35.18 -2.79 6.25
C LEU A 44 -34.17 -3.36 7.26
N THR A 45 -34.67 -3.83 8.40
CA THR A 45 -34.00 -4.84 9.23
C THR A 45 -34.28 -6.23 8.64
N GLY A 46 -33.73 -6.48 7.46
CA GLY A 46 -33.64 -7.80 6.85
C GLY A 46 -32.17 -8.05 6.51
N GLY A 47 -31.45 -8.71 7.42
CA GLY A 47 -30.06 -9.04 7.23
C GLY A 47 -29.86 -9.96 6.03
N LEU A 48 -29.36 -9.42 4.92
CA LEU A 48 -28.49 -10.17 4.05
C LEU A 48 -27.05 -9.88 4.51
N LEU A 49 -26.46 -10.87 5.18
CA LEU A 49 -25.01 -11.01 5.25
C LEU A 49 -24.49 -11.11 3.81
N VAL A 50 -24.15 -9.98 3.20
CA VAL A 50 -23.26 -9.97 2.05
C VAL A 50 -21.87 -10.25 2.61
N THR A 51 -21.56 -11.54 2.81
CA THR A 51 -20.17 -11.97 2.77
C THR A 51 -19.64 -11.53 1.41
N PRO A 52 -18.55 -10.74 1.33
CA PRO A 52 -17.83 -10.66 0.08
C PRO A 52 -17.35 -12.08 -0.18
N ALA A 53 -18.04 -12.77 -1.09
CA ALA A 53 -17.53 -13.98 -1.69
C ALA A 53 -16.22 -13.55 -2.36
N LEU A 54 -15.11 -13.80 -1.67
CA LEU A 54 -13.83 -13.99 -2.33
C LEU A 54 -14.12 -15.05 -3.36
N ALA A 55 -14.21 -14.65 -4.62
CA ALA A 55 -14.18 -15.56 -5.75
C ALA A 55 -12.82 -16.26 -5.70
N GLN A 56 -12.73 -17.29 -4.87
CA GLN A 56 -11.86 -18.42 -5.14
C GLN A 56 -12.52 -19.07 -6.35
N GLY A 57 -12.00 -18.77 -7.54
CA GLY A 57 -12.32 -19.56 -8.72
C GLY A 57 -11.98 -21.01 -8.39
N GLU A 58 -13.01 -21.81 -8.14
CA GLU A 58 -12.91 -23.26 -8.20
C GLU A 58 -12.73 -23.66 -9.67
N ASP A 59 -11.82 -24.60 -9.89
CA ASP A 59 -11.61 -25.39 -11.11
C ASP A 59 -10.87 -24.78 -12.32
N ALA A 60 -9.86 -23.94 -12.08
CA ALA A 60 -8.68 -23.99 -12.94
C ALA A 60 -7.81 -25.18 -12.49
N LYS A 61 -7.61 -26.20 -13.36
CA LYS A 61 -6.62 -27.27 -13.16
C LYS A 61 -5.36 -26.66 -12.55
N LYS A 62 -5.09 -26.93 -11.27
CA LYS A 62 -3.87 -26.49 -10.59
C LYS A 62 -2.71 -27.04 -11.41
N ASP A 63 -2.05 -26.15 -12.14
CA ASP A 63 -0.77 -26.44 -12.75
C ASP A 63 0.13 -27.00 -11.62
N PRO A 64 0.69 -28.22 -11.76
CA PRO A 64 1.45 -28.85 -10.68
C PRO A 64 2.65 -28.00 -10.23
N GLY A 65 3.06 -27.01 -11.03
CA GLY A 65 4.17 -26.12 -10.73
C GLY A 65 5.49 -26.87 -10.69
N LEU A 66 6.52 -26.22 -10.14
CA LEU A 66 7.82 -26.84 -9.94
C LEU A 66 7.81 -27.83 -8.78
N LYS A 67 8.59 -28.90 -8.88
CA LYS A 67 8.78 -29.84 -7.78
C LYS A 67 9.49 -29.16 -6.61
N ASP A 68 9.16 -29.55 -5.39
CA ASP A 68 9.80 -29.03 -4.16
C ASP A 68 11.33 -29.04 -4.18
N ALA A 69 11.94 -30.08 -4.75
CA ALA A 69 13.39 -30.19 -4.86
C ALA A 69 13.98 -29.11 -5.79
N GLU A 70 13.26 -28.76 -6.86
CA GLU A 70 13.65 -27.73 -7.82
C GLU A 70 13.46 -26.34 -7.22
N ILE A 71 12.33 -26.09 -6.54
CA ILE A 71 12.06 -24.86 -5.78
C ILE A 71 13.21 -24.60 -4.79
N LYS A 72 13.57 -25.60 -3.97
CA LYS A 72 14.66 -25.49 -2.99
C LYS A 72 16.00 -25.20 -3.65
N LYS A 73 16.30 -25.88 -4.78
CA LYS A 73 17.57 -25.73 -5.47
C LYS A 73 17.70 -24.37 -6.17
N LEU A 74 16.67 -23.94 -6.89
CA LEU A 74 16.60 -22.62 -7.51
C LEU A 74 16.65 -21.51 -6.45
N GLY A 75 15.94 -21.67 -5.33
CA GLY A 75 16.00 -20.76 -4.18
C GLY A 75 17.42 -20.62 -3.63
N LYS A 76 18.14 -21.72 -3.44
CA LYS A 76 19.54 -21.69 -2.98
C LYS A 76 20.44 -20.94 -3.97
N LEU A 77 20.37 -21.27 -5.26
CA LEU A 77 21.20 -20.64 -6.29
C LEU A 77 20.88 -19.15 -6.45
N LEU A 78 19.60 -18.77 -6.35
CA LEU A 78 19.18 -17.37 -6.36
C LEU A 78 19.68 -16.61 -5.13
N ALA A 79 19.68 -17.24 -3.94
CA ALA A 79 20.25 -16.66 -2.74
C ALA A 79 21.76 -16.40 -2.90
N ASP A 80 22.49 -17.37 -3.49
CA ASP A 80 23.93 -17.26 -3.78
C ASP A 80 24.21 -16.13 -4.79
N LEU A 81 23.38 -16.00 -5.84
CA LEU A 81 23.45 -14.92 -6.81
C LEU A 81 23.20 -13.55 -6.15
N ARG A 82 22.19 -13.44 -5.28
CA ARG A 82 21.85 -12.19 -4.56
C ARG A 82 22.86 -11.80 -3.49
N ALA A 83 23.68 -12.73 -3.03
CA ALA A 83 24.75 -12.44 -2.08
C ALA A 83 25.92 -11.71 -2.77
N GLN A 84 26.00 -11.72 -4.10
CA GLN A 84 27.07 -11.07 -4.85
C GLN A 84 26.89 -9.54 -4.90
N PRO A 85 27.98 -8.75 -4.88
CA PRO A 85 27.89 -7.30 -4.95
C PRO A 85 27.24 -6.85 -6.27
N LYS A 86 26.35 -5.85 -6.19
CA LYS A 86 25.71 -5.28 -7.38
C LYS A 86 26.74 -4.73 -8.36
N PHE A 87 27.73 -4.02 -7.83
CA PHE A 87 28.86 -3.44 -8.55
C PHE A 87 30.16 -4.06 -8.01
N PRO A 88 30.60 -5.21 -8.57
CA PRO A 88 31.87 -5.83 -8.18
C PRO A 88 33.02 -4.85 -8.49
N ARG A 89 33.96 -4.71 -7.54
CA ARG A 89 35.10 -3.80 -7.62
C ARG A 89 36.42 -4.52 -7.90
N THR A 90 36.44 -5.84 -7.80
CA THR A 90 37.64 -6.65 -8.02
C THR A 90 37.38 -7.76 -9.03
N SER A 91 38.41 -8.19 -9.74
CA SER A 91 38.33 -9.33 -10.67
C SER A 91 37.85 -10.61 -9.99
N ARG A 92 38.12 -10.78 -8.69
CA ARG A 92 37.62 -11.90 -7.88
C ARG A 92 36.12 -11.83 -7.66
N GLU A 93 35.57 -10.65 -7.38
CA GLU A 93 34.13 -10.45 -7.22
C GLU A 93 33.37 -10.62 -8.54
N VAL A 94 33.95 -10.15 -9.65
CA VAL A 94 33.41 -10.38 -11.00
C VAL A 94 33.28 -11.88 -11.28
N LYS A 95 34.38 -12.63 -11.14
CA LYS A 95 34.39 -14.09 -11.34
C LYS A 95 33.40 -14.83 -10.44
N LYS A 96 33.24 -14.42 -9.18
CA LYS A 96 32.25 -15.01 -8.26
C LYS A 96 30.82 -14.74 -8.71
N LYS A 97 30.53 -13.51 -9.15
CA LYS A 97 29.21 -13.13 -9.66
C LYS A 97 28.86 -13.90 -10.93
N GLU A 98 29.78 -13.96 -11.89
CA GLU A 98 29.62 -14.73 -13.13
C GLU A 98 29.39 -16.22 -12.83
N LYS A 99 30.16 -16.81 -11.92
CA LYS A 99 29.96 -18.21 -11.50
C LYS A 99 28.57 -18.44 -10.91
N ALA A 100 28.07 -17.54 -10.06
CA ALA A 100 26.74 -17.66 -9.48
C ALA A 100 25.63 -17.45 -10.51
N GLN A 101 25.80 -16.51 -11.44
CA GLN A 101 24.89 -16.30 -12.58
C GLN A 101 24.83 -17.55 -13.46
N ASN A 102 25.98 -18.09 -13.88
CA ASN A 102 26.06 -19.29 -14.71
C ASN A 102 25.43 -20.51 -14.02
N ALA A 103 25.67 -20.70 -12.72
CA ALA A 103 25.06 -21.80 -11.97
C ALA A 103 23.53 -21.67 -11.90
N PHE A 104 23.00 -20.46 -11.68
CA PHE A 104 21.56 -20.22 -11.67
C PHE A 104 20.94 -20.44 -13.05
N SER A 105 21.50 -19.84 -14.11
CA SER A 105 21.00 -19.99 -15.48
C SER A 105 21.06 -21.44 -15.97
N THR A 106 22.13 -22.16 -15.66
CA THR A 106 22.27 -23.58 -16.02
C THR A 106 21.17 -24.42 -15.37
N GLU A 107 20.85 -24.15 -14.10
CA GLU A 107 19.79 -24.88 -13.42
C GLU A 107 18.41 -24.53 -13.98
N ILE A 108 18.15 -23.26 -14.31
CA ILE A 108 16.90 -22.86 -14.96
C ILE A 108 16.72 -23.59 -16.29
N GLU A 109 17.75 -23.67 -17.13
CA GLU A 109 17.67 -24.40 -18.40
C GLU A 109 17.47 -25.90 -18.20
N LYS A 110 18.10 -26.49 -17.17
CA LYS A 110 17.86 -27.88 -16.81
C LYS A 110 16.41 -28.13 -16.40
N VAL A 111 15.87 -27.25 -15.55
CA VAL A 111 14.48 -27.34 -15.10
C VAL A 111 13.56 -27.16 -16.31
N ARG A 112 13.73 -26.13 -17.14
CA ARG A 112 12.96 -25.92 -18.38
C ARG A 112 12.86 -27.18 -19.24
N LYS A 113 13.99 -27.84 -19.51
CA LYS A 113 14.00 -29.10 -20.30
C LYS A 113 13.15 -30.22 -19.70
N SER A 114 12.95 -30.25 -18.38
CA SER A 114 12.12 -31.25 -17.72
C SER A 114 10.62 -30.99 -17.77
N TYR A 115 10.20 -29.78 -18.19
CA TYR A 115 8.79 -29.37 -18.31
C TYR A 115 8.34 -29.19 -19.77
N GLY A 116 9.16 -29.56 -20.76
CA GLY A 116 8.77 -29.60 -22.17
C GLY A 116 8.38 -28.23 -22.73
N GLU A 117 7.17 -28.13 -23.31
CA GLU A 117 6.63 -26.89 -23.88
C GLU A 117 6.10 -25.92 -22.82
N SER A 118 5.90 -26.36 -21.58
CA SER A 118 5.45 -25.47 -20.50
C SER A 118 6.56 -24.51 -20.10
N ASP A 119 6.29 -23.21 -20.21
CA ASP A 119 7.21 -22.18 -19.73
C ASP A 119 7.15 -22.11 -18.20
N ILE A 120 8.21 -22.56 -17.53
CA ILE A 120 8.31 -22.55 -16.06
C ILE A 120 8.15 -21.16 -15.43
N LEU A 121 8.23 -20.07 -16.21
CA LEU A 121 7.92 -18.72 -15.76
C LEU A 121 6.43 -18.50 -15.49
N SER A 122 5.54 -19.33 -16.06
CA SER A 122 4.10 -19.26 -15.80
C SER A 122 3.71 -19.75 -14.40
N TYR A 123 4.60 -20.50 -13.73
CA TYR A 123 4.36 -21.07 -12.40
C TYR A 123 4.52 -20.03 -11.29
N VAL A 124 3.59 -19.07 -11.23
CA VAL A 124 3.60 -17.91 -10.32
C VAL A 124 3.80 -18.32 -8.85
N ASP A 125 3.09 -19.36 -8.39
CA ASP A 125 3.20 -19.84 -7.01
C ASP A 125 4.59 -20.43 -6.69
N SER A 126 5.19 -21.12 -7.65
CA SER A 126 6.55 -21.68 -7.50
C SER A 126 7.59 -20.56 -7.36
N TRP A 127 7.49 -19.51 -8.19
CA TRP A 127 8.37 -18.34 -8.11
C TRP A 127 8.16 -17.52 -6.84
N SER A 128 6.90 -17.36 -6.42
CA SER A 128 6.57 -16.74 -5.14
C SER A 128 7.23 -17.48 -3.98
N GLN A 129 7.15 -18.82 -3.97
CA GLN A 129 7.81 -19.66 -2.95
C GLN A 129 9.34 -19.53 -3.00
N ILE A 130 9.96 -19.57 -4.19
CA ILE A 130 11.40 -19.36 -4.36
C ILE A 130 11.84 -18.02 -3.75
N PHE A 131 11.13 -16.93 -4.04
CA PHE A 131 11.46 -15.61 -3.49
C PHE A 131 11.24 -15.51 -1.98
N GLN A 132 10.20 -16.17 -1.47
CA GLN A 132 9.94 -16.27 -0.03
C GLN A 132 11.06 -17.02 0.69
N ASP A 133 11.50 -18.17 0.18
CA ASP A 133 12.58 -18.96 0.78
C ASP A 133 13.90 -18.19 0.82
N VAL A 134 14.22 -17.48 -0.27
CA VAL A 134 15.39 -16.59 -0.34
C VAL A 134 15.30 -15.47 0.70
N ALA A 135 14.12 -14.88 0.89
CA ALA A 135 13.91 -13.85 1.89
C ALA A 135 14.00 -14.41 3.33
N ALA A 136 13.45 -15.61 3.56
CA ALA A 136 13.39 -16.30 4.85
C ALA A 136 14.76 -16.81 5.32
N GLY A 137 15.63 -17.25 4.39
CA GLY A 137 16.98 -17.76 4.71
C GLY A 137 17.89 -16.76 5.44
N LYS A 138 17.55 -15.46 5.41
CA LYS A 138 18.31 -14.38 6.08
C LYS A 138 17.77 -13.99 7.46
N LYS A 139 16.64 -14.56 7.92
CA LYS A 139 15.97 -14.10 9.14
C LYS A 139 16.62 -14.63 10.42
N ALA A 140 16.49 -13.86 11.50
CA ALA A 140 16.97 -14.28 12.80
C ALA A 140 16.19 -15.51 13.30
N LYS A 141 16.88 -16.58 13.68
CA LYS A 141 16.25 -17.81 14.20
C LYS A 141 15.68 -17.60 15.60
N ASN A 142 16.47 -17.01 16.50
CA ASN A 142 16.11 -16.74 17.89
C ASN A 142 16.43 -15.28 18.25
N PRO A 143 15.57 -14.32 17.87
CA PRO A 143 15.80 -12.92 18.19
C PRO A 143 15.71 -12.68 19.70
N ALA A 144 16.59 -11.83 20.23
CA ALA A 144 16.58 -11.46 21.64
C ALA A 144 15.39 -10.55 21.98
N GLY A 145 14.79 -10.75 23.17
CA GLY A 145 13.73 -9.90 23.71
C GLY A 145 12.33 -10.16 23.15
N LYS A 146 12.03 -11.41 22.75
CA LYS A 146 10.65 -11.84 22.44
C LYS A 146 9.72 -11.61 23.64
N GLY A 147 8.44 -11.39 23.38
CA GLY A 147 7.40 -11.21 24.39
C GLY A 147 7.40 -9.85 25.11
N ARG A 148 8.23 -8.89 24.67
CA ARG A 148 8.25 -7.52 25.20
C ARG A 148 8.48 -6.51 24.08
N VAL A 149 7.99 -5.28 24.29
CA VAL A 149 8.26 -4.16 23.36
C VAL A 149 9.71 -3.71 23.53
N LYS A 150 10.49 -3.77 22.44
CA LYS A 150 11.86 -3.24 22.37
C LYS A 150 11.87 -1.89 21.66
N LYS A 151 12.83 -1.04 22.05
CA LYS A 151 13.21 0.15 21.29
C LYS A 151 14.40 -0.21 20.41
N GLU A 152 14.31 0.11 19.14
CA GLU A 152 15.33 -0.11 18.12
C GLU A 152 15.51 1.17 17.32
N SER A 153 16.57 1.25 16.52
CA SER A 153 16.79 2.36 15.60
C SER A 153 17.38 1.91 14.28
N VAL A 154 17.11 2.71 13.24
CA VAL A 154 17.71 2.54 11.92
C VAL A 154 18.30 3.87 11.47
N SER A 155 19.55 3.84 10.99
CA SER A 155 20.23 5.02 10.47
C SER A 155 20.60 4.84 9.01
N ARG A 156 20.41 5.89 8.20
CA ARG A 156 20.89 5.94 6.81
C ARG A 156 21.50 7.29 6.47
N LYS A 157 22.46 7.31 5.54
CA LYS A 157 23.00 8.56 4.98
C LYS A 157 22.03 9.12 3.93
N VAL A 158 21.58 10.36 4.14
CA VAL A 158 20.80 11.17 3.19
C VAL A 158 21.52 12.48 2.94
N SER A 159 21.85 12.76 1.67
CA SER A 159 22.61 13.95 1.28
C SER A 159 23.89 14.13 2.12
N GLY A 160 24.65 13.03 2.28
CA GLY A 160 25.89 12.99 3.06
C GLY A 160 25.73 12.98 4.59
N ARG A 161 24.51 13.18 5.12
CA ARG A 161 24.25 13.25 6.56
C ARG A 161 23.59 11.99 7.08
N GLU A 162 24.02 11.50 8.24
CA GLU A 162 23.34 10.41 8.91
C GLU A 162 21.97 10.86 9.47
N ARG A 163 20.95 10.04 9.22
CA ARG A 163 19.57 10.23 9.68
C ARG A 163 19.12 8.96 10.38
N GLY A 164 18.94 9.05 11.70
CA GLY A 164 18.46 7.97 12.55
C GLY A 164 16.98 8.11 12.87
N PHE A 165 16.26 6.99 12.83
CA PHE A 165 14.85 6.88 13.19
C PHE A 165 14.70 5.82 14.28
N GLU A 166 14.02 6.16 15.37
CA GLU A 166 13.72 5.23 16.46
C GLU A 166 12.36 4.57 16.23
N TYR A 167 12.23 3.30 16.60
CA TYR A 167 10.96 2.59 16.50
C TYR A 167 10.79 1.56 17.63
N GLY A 168 9.54 1.28 17.98
CA GLY A 168 9.14 0.16 18.83
C GLY A 168 8.96 -1.11 17.99
N VAL A 169 9.37 -2.26 18.52
CA VAL A 169 9.09 -3.57 17.91
C VAL A 169 8.61 -4.56 18.96
N TYR A 170 7.63 -5.37 18.59
CA TYR A 170 7.19 -6.52 19.38
C TYR A 170 7.29 -7.79 18.54
N VAL A 171 7.90 -8.82 19.11
CA VAL A 171 8.00 -10.16 18.51
C VAL A 171 7.40 -11.15 19.50
N PRO A 172 6.46 -12.00 19.10
CA PRO A 172 5.78 -12.89 20.04
C PRO A 172 6.76 -13.91 20.63
N PRO A 173 6.54 -14.38 21.87
CA PRO A 173 7.39 -15.37 22.52
C PRO A 173 7.51 -16.67 21.71
N SER A 174 6.44 -17.03 21.00
CA SER A 174 6.32 -18.18 20.11
C SER A 174 7.01 -18.04 18.75
N TYR A 175 7.63 -16.88 18.45
CA TYR A 175 8.25 -16.62 17.15
C TYR A 175 9.20 -17.75 16.71
N ASN A 176 9.00 -18.18 15.46
CA ASN A 176 9.76 -19.22 14.79
C ASN A 176 10.04 -18.75 13.37
N SER A 177 11.31 -18.65 12.99
CA SER A 177 11.72 -18.14 11.67
C SER A 177 11.25 -18.98 10.47
N LYS A 178 10.75 -20.21 10.70
CA LYS A 178 10.14 -21.06 9.66
C LYS A 178 8.66 -20.75 9.44
N LYS A 179 8.00 -20.02 10.35
CA LYS A 179 6.60 -19.60 10.22
C LYS A 179 6.54 -18.14 9.78
N ARG A 180 5.59 -17.82 8.91
CA ARG A 180 5.29 -16.45 8.50
C ARG A 180 4.29 -15.82 9.45
N TYR A 181 4.63 -14.67 10.01
CA TYR A 181 3.78 -13.95 10.97
C TYR A 181 3.12 -12.75 10.29
N PRO A 182 1.82 -12.50 10.52
CA PRO A 182 1.22 -11.23 10.14
C PRO A 182 1.92 -10.07 10.88
N LEU A 183 1.94 -8.90 10.26
CA LEU A 183 2.60 -7.72 10.80
C LEU A 183 1.65 -6.53 10.86
N ILE A 184 1.70 -5.78 11.97
CA ILE A 184 1.01 -4.49 12.10
C ILE A 184 2.06 -3.38 12.18
N LEU A 185 1.97 -2.44 11.23
CA LEU A 185 2.68 -1.16 11.27
C LEU A 185 1.78 -0.15 12.01
N ALA A 186 2.13 0.12 13.27
CA ALA A 186 1.34 0.90 14.21
C ALA A 186 1.87 2.34 14.34
N LEU A 187 1.04 3.33 14.00
CA LEU A 187 1.41 4.74 13.89
C LEU A 187 0.75 5.56 15.00
N HIS A 188 1.59 6.19 15.82
CA HIS A 188 1.14 6.86 17.03
C HIS A 188 0.63 8.29 16.78
N THR A 189 -0.22 8.79 17.68
CA THR A 189 -0.64 10.21 17.69
C THR A 189 0.50 11.15 18.11
N LYS A 190 0.32 12.47 17.92
CA LYS A 190 1.31 13.51 18.29
C LYS A 190 1.72 13.36 19.77
N GLY A 191 2.96 13.69 20.09
CA GLY A 191 3.46 13.66 21.48
C GLY A 191 3.83 12.28 22.05
N SER A 192 3.41 11.18 21.41
CA SER A 192 3.80 9.81 21.79
C SER A 192 5.11 9.36 21.12
N THR A 193 5.53 8.12 21.38
CA THR A 193 6.60 7.43 20.64
C THR A 193 6.11 6.08 20.16
N GLY A 194 6.76 5.49 19.16
CA GLY A 194 6.35 4.19 18.64
C GLY A 194 6.33 3.10 19.70
N SER A 195 7.34 3.05 20.58
CA SER A 195 7.37 2.07 21.67
C SER A 195 6.30 2.30 22.74
N ASP A 196 5.96 3.57 23.02
CA ASP A 196 4.94 3.88 24.01
C ASP A 196 3.56 3.52 23.47
N TYR A 197 3.30 3.83 22.20
CA TYR A 197 2.07 3.44 21.52
C TYR A 197 1.86 1.91 21.53
N LEU A 198 2.91 1.13 21.25
CA LEU A 198 2.80 -0.32 21.39
C LEU A 198 2.48 -0.74 22.82
N LYS A 199 3.16 -0.20 23.84
CA LYS A 199 2.92 -0.61 25.23
C LYS A 199 1.55 -0.20 25.74
N GLU A 200 1.08 0.97 25.33
CA GLU A 200 -0.16 1.54 25.83
C GLU A 200 -1.35 0.94 25.08
N VAL A 201 -1.32 0.82 23.76
CA VAL A 201 -2.48 0.43 22.94
C VAL A 201 -2.49 -1.07 22.63
N TRP A 202 -1.42 -1.58 22.04
CA TRP A 202 -1.41 -2.92 21.43
C TRP A 202 -0.98 -4.05 22.39
N ILE A 203 0.13 -3.85 23.10
CA ILE A 203 0.77 -4.84 23.97
C ILE A 203 0.37 -4.56 25.42
N ASN A 204 -0.95 -4.48 25.65
CA ASN A 204 -1.55 -4.23 26.94
C ASN A 204 -2.72 -5.19 27.15
N LYS A 205 -2.56 -6.16 28.05
CA LYS A 205 -3.55 -7.22 28.30
C LYS A 205 -4.93 -6.71 28.73
N LYS A 206 -5.02 -5.48 29.26
CA LYS A 206 -6.30 -4.85 29.62
C LYS A 206 -7.08 -4.36 28.41
N ARG A 207 -6.40 -4.13 27.28
CA ARG A 207 -6.95 -3.53 26.06
C ARG A 207 -7.01 -4.50 24.90
N CYS A 208 -5.98 -5.33 24.75
CA CYS A 208 -5.92 -6.39 23.75
C CYS A 208 -5.48 -7.70 24.43
N PRO A 209 -6.29 -8.78 24.37
CA PRO A 209 -5.90 -10.06 24.96
C PRO A 209 -4.57 -10.57 24.39
N LYS A 210 -3.73 -11.16 25.24
CA LYS A 210 -2.44 -11.72 24.82
C LYS A 210 -2.58 -12.77 23.72
N THR A 211 -3.64 -13.57 23.76
CA THR A 211 -3.97 -14.57 22.72
C THR A 211 -4.23 -13.94 21.35
N VAL A 212 -4.55 -12.65 21.30
CA VAL A 212 -4.78 -11.89 20.07
C VAL A 212 -3.48 -11.24 19.60
N TYR A 213 -2.84 -10.39 20.42
CA TYR A 213 -1.64 -9.67 19.97
C TYR A 213 -0.41 -10.58 19.77
N ASP A 214 -0.32 -11.76 20.41
CA ASP A 214 0.77 -12.71 20.16
C ASP A 214 0.72 -13.38 18.78
N GLN A 215 -0.34 -13.17 18.01
CA GLN A 215 -0.44 -13.64 16.64
C GLN A 215 0.36 -12.75 15.68
N PHE A 216 0.70 -11.53 16.08
CA PHE A 216 1.33 -10.52 15.24
C PHE A 216 2.76 -10.20 15.64
N ILE A 217 3.53 -9.76 14.64
CA ILE A 217 4.71 -8.91 14.86
C ILE A 217 4.28 -7.44 14.74
N PHE A 218 4.75 -6.58 15.62
CA PHE A 218 4.47 -5.15 15.54
C PHE A 218 5.72 -4.36 15.24
N VAL A 219 5.57 -3.33 14.41
CA VAL A 219 6.55 -2.27 14.23
C VAL A 219 5.85 -0.93 14.39
N ALA A 220 6.42 -0.04 15.20
CA ALA A 220 5.88 1.28 15.44
C ALA A 220 6.97 2.33 15.33
N PRO A 221 7.13 2.99 14.17
CA PRO A 221 8.06 4.10 14.00
C PRO A 221 7.72 5.25 14.94
N THR A 222 8.74 5.95 15.44
CA THR A 222 8.53 7.23 16.12
C THR A 222 8.46 8.34 15.07
N ILE A 223 7.32 8.99 14.97
CA ILE A 223 6.96 9.97 13.93
C ILE A 223 6.70 11.38 14.50
N GLY A 224 6.66 12.39 13.63
CA GLY A 224 6.46 13.80 14.00
C GLY A 224 7.65 14.47 14.72
N GLU A 225 7.38 15.28 15.73
CA GLU A 225 8.41 16.12 16.38
C GLU A 225 9.46 15.33 17.19
N ARG A 226 9.21 14.04 17.44
CA ARG A 226 10.09 13.14 18.20
C ARG A 226 10.93 12.21 17.31
N THR A 227 10.89 12.40 15.98
CA THR A 227 11.42 11.48 14.97
C THR A 227 12.94 11.33 14.94
N ILE A 228 13.72 12.27 15.47
CA ILE A 228 15.21 12.20 15.43
C ILE A 228 15.78 12.04 16.84
N GLY A 229 16.64 11.04 17.02
CA GLY A 229 17.28 10.66 18.28
C GLY A 229 18.09 11.76 18.98
N LYS A 230 18.73 11.39 20.10
CA LYS A 230 19.28 12.22 21.20
C LYS A 230 20.13 13.47 20.86
N ASN A 231 20.52 13.69 19.60
CA ASN A 231 21.37 14.80 19.21
C ASN A 231 20.53 16.07 18.93
N LYS A 232 20.18 16.80 20.01
CA LYS A 232 19.35 18.02 20.01
C LYS A 232 19.78 19.08 18.97
N LYS A 233 21.05 19.09 18.55
CA LYS A 233 21.59 20.03 17.56
C LYS A 233 21.07 19.81 16.12
N TYR A 234 20.56 18.61 15.81
CA TYR A 234 20.01 18.25 14.50
C TYR A 234 18.48 18.04 14.52
N GLN A 235 17.84 18.49 15.59
CA GLN A 235 16.41 18.47 15.86
C GLN A 235 15.63 19.45 14.96
N LYS A 236 16.04 19.61 13.68
CA LYS A 236 15.16 20.25 12.70
C LYS A 236 13.92 19.37 12.61
N ARG A 237 12.76 19.95 12.93
CA ARG A 237 11.45 19.27 12.86
C ARG A 237 11.36 18.59 11.49
N ILE A 238 11.23 17.26 11.49
CA ILE A 238 10.87 16.56 10.26
C ILE A 238 9.43 16.97 9.99
N GLU A 239 9.24 17.73 8.92
CA GLU A 239 7.92 18.16 8.49
C GLU A 239 7.04 16.94 8.23
N ALA A 240 5.81 17.01 8.73
CA ALA A 240 4.80 15.99 8.53
C ALA A 240 4.61 15.72 7.04
N PHE A 241 4.43 14.46 6.67
CA PHE A 241 4.24 14.01 5.28
C PHE A 241 5.37 14.37 4.29
N SER A 242 6.47 14.97 4.77
CA SER A 242 7.65 15.18 3.93
C SER A 242 8.24 13.85 3.46
N ARG A 243 9.00 13.88 2.36
CA ARG A 243 9.71 12.70 1.85
C ARG A 243 10.54 12.02 2.94
N LEU A 244 11.20 12.79 3.81
CA LEU A 244 12.02 12.24 4.89
C LEU A 244 11.19 11.58 5.99
N HIS A 245 10.03 12.13 6.32
CA HIS A 245 9.07 11.53 7.26
C HIS A 245 8.68 10.12 6.82
N LEU A 246 8.22 10.01 5.58
CA LEU A 246 7.71 8.77 4.99
C LEU A 246 8.83 7.75 4.75
N GLN A 247 10.01 8.22 4.35
CA GLN A 247 11.21 7.37 4.26
C GLN A 247 11.57 6.77 5.62
N GLY A 248 11.45 7.54 6.70
CA GLY A 248 11.68 7.06 8.06
C GLY A 248 10.78 5.89 8.44
N VAL A 249 9.48 6.03 8.21
CA VAL A 249 8.47 4.97 8.41
C VAL A 249 8.86 3.73 7.59
N ALA A 250 9.15 3.91 6.31
CA ALA A 250 9.54 2.83 5.42
C ALA A 250 10.84 2.12 5.84
N TRP A 251 11.84 2.85 6.34
CA TRP A 251 13.09 2.24 6.78
C TRP A 251 12.91 1.38 8.03
N CYS A 252 12.08 1.81 8.97
CA CYS A 252 11.73 1.02 10.15
C CYS A 252 11.02 -0.28 9.74
N LEU A 253 10.05 -0.19 8.82
CA LEU A 253 9.37 -1.36 8.27
C LEU A 253 10.35 -2.30 7.56
N VAL A 254 11.22 -1.78 6.70
CA VAL A 254 12.23 -2.58 5.98
C VAL A 254 13.19 -3.27 6.95
N ASP A 255 13.61 -2.61 8.03
CA ASP A 255 14.49 -3.21 9.02
C ASP A 255 13.82 -4.42 9.71
N VAL A 256 12.53 -4.31 10.04
CA VAL A 256 11.75 -5.43 10.61
C VAL A 256 11.53 -6.54 9.58
N LEU A 257 11.18 -6.20 8.33
CA LEU A 257 11.06 -7.16 7.23
C LEU A 257 12.37 -7.89 6.96
N GLN A 258 13.53 -7.27 7.20
CA GLN A 258 14.83 -7.92 7.05
C GLN A 258 15.15 -8.87 8.20
N LYS A 259 14.72 -8.55 9.43
CA LYS A 259 15.03 -9.32 10.64
C LYS A 259 14.11 -10.52 10.87
N TYR A 260 12.84 -10.42 10.49
CA TYR A 260 11.81 -11.42 10.84
C TYR A 260 11.09 -12.00 9.62
N ASN A 261 10.58 -13.23 9.76
CA ASN A 261 9.80 -13.88 8.73
C ASN A 261 8.34 -13.41 8.77
N ILE A 262 8.04 -12.41 7.94
CA ILE A 262 6.74 -11.75 7.85
C ILE A 262 5.94 -12.33 6.69
N ASP A 263 4.65 -12.53 6.89
CA ASP A 263 3.70 -12.77 5.83
C ASP A 263 3.36 -11.45 5.14
N THR A 264 3.89 -11.22 3.93
CA THR A 264 3.70 -9.96 3.20
C THR A 264 2.30 -9.78 2.64
N ASP A 265 1.48 -10.85 2.61
CA ASP A 265 0.06 -10.76 2.28
C ASP A 265 -0.81 -10.47 3.50
N ARG A 266 -0.21 -10.39 4.70
CA ARG A 266 -0.87 -10.08 5.97
C ARG A 266 -0.10 -9.00 6.72
N MET A 267 0.21 -7.92 6.01
CA MET A 267 0.72 -6.68 6.58
C MET A 267 -0.42 -5.68 6.72
N TYR A 268 -0.56 -5.07 7.89
CA TYR A 268 -1.66 -4.15 8.19
C TYR A 268 -1.13 -2.80 8.67
N LEU A 269 -1.92 -1.75 8.44
CA LEU A 269 -1.68 -0.41 8.97
C LEU A 269 -2.63 -0.11 10.12
N ASP A 270 -2.14 0.39 11.23
CA ASP A 270 -2.96 0.96 12.29
C ASP A 270 -2.45 2.36 12.59
N GLY A 271 -3.35 3.32 12.86
CA GLY A 271 -2.91 4.60 13.39
C GLY A 271 -4.01 5.42 14.05
N ALA A 272 -3.60 6.26 15.00
CA ALA A 272 -4.50 7.16 15.74
C ALA A 272 -4.12 8.64 15.56
N GLY A 273 -5.12 9.51 15.38
CA GLY A 273 -4.93 10.95 15.18
C GLY A 273 -3.95 11.22 14.03
N PHE A 274 -2.82 11.88 14.31
CA PHE A 274 -1.76 12.09 13.32
C PHE A 274 -1.19 10.80 12.71
N GLY A 275 -1.11 9.74 13.52
CA GLY A 275 -0.74 8.42 13.03
C GLY A 275 -1.82 7.81 12.13
N GLY A 276 -3.09 8.12 12.40
CA GLY A 276 -4.24 7.72 11.57
C GLY A 276 -4.26 8.46 10.23
N GLU A 277 -3.98 9.77 10.21
CA GLU A 277 -3.77 10.54 8.97
C GLU A 277 -2.61 9.94 8.15
N THR A 278 -1.51 9.61 8.82
CA THR A 278 -0.34 8.96 8.19
C THR A 278 -0.68 7.56 7.67
N ALA A 279 -1.47 6.78 8.40
CA ALA A 279 -1.94 5.47 7.97
C ALA A 279 -2.83 5.58 6.73
N ALA A 280 -3.80 6.51 6.74
CA ALA A 280 -4.68 6.76 5.61
C ALA A 280 -3.87 7.14 4.36
N TRP A 281 -2.95 8.10 4.50
CA TRP A 281 -2.12 8.55 3.39
C TRP A 281 -1.19 7.45 2.84
N LEU A 282 -0.55 6.66 3.71
CA LEU A 282 0.27 5.53 3.28
C LEU A 282 -0.56 4.44 2.61
N GLY A 283 -1.74 4.15 3.15
CA GLY A 283 -2.64 3.14 2.64
C GLY A 283 -3.16 3.46 1.25
N THR A 284 -3.64 4.68 1.03
CA THR A 284 -4.14 5.12 -0.28
C THR A 284 -3.02 5.27 -1.32
N MET A 285 -1.77 5.52 -0.91
CA MET A 285 -0.65 5.72 -1.83
C MET A 285 0.25 4.50 -2.02
N GLN A 286 0.14 3.47 -1.17
CA GLN A 286 0.91 2.23 -1.23
C GLN A 286 -0.01 1.01 -1.17
N THR A 287 -1.05 1.05 -2.01
CA THR A 287 -2.13 0.05 -2.09
C THR A 287 -1.64 -1.39 -2.25
N LYS A 288 -0.45 -1.57 -2.83
CA LYS A 288 0.16 -2.90 -2.99
C LYS A 288 0.72 -3.51 -1.71
N LEU A 289 0.97 -2.76 -0.63
CA LEU A 289 1.77 -3.27 0.49
C LEU A 289 0.95 -3.90 1.63
N PHE A 290 -0.31 -3.53 1.77
CA PHE A 290 -1.07 -3.80 2.99
C PHE A 290 -2.37 -4.54 2.67
N ALA A 291 -2.69 -5.54 3.48
CA ALA A 291 -3.92 -6.32 3.42
C ALA A 291 -5.13 -5.57 3.97
N GLY A 292 -4.88 -4.64 4.89
CA GLY A 292 -5.92 -3.76 5.41
C GLY A 292 -5.37 -2.67 6.29
N MET A 293 -6.24 -1.74 6.68
CA MET A 293 -5.87 -0.65 7.59
C MET A 293 -6.96 -0.33 8.61
N ALA A 294 -6.57 0.23 9.74
CA ALA A 294 -7.45 0.83 10.72
C ALA A 294 -7.05 2.29 10.96
N ILE A 295 -8.01 3.19 10.81
CA ILE A 295 -7.84 4.63 10.99
C ILE A 295 -8.65 5.03 12.23
N ARG A 296 -7.98 5.47 13.28
CA ARG A 296 -8.60 5.79 14.57
C ARG A 296 -8.65 7.30 14.79
N ASN A 297 -9.85 7.83 14.99
CA ASN A 297 -10.10 9.23 15.34
C ASN A 297 -9.25 10.21 14.49
N ALA A 298 -9.26 9.98 13.18
CA ALA A 298 -8.53 10.76 12.19
C ALA A 298 -9.37 10.84 10.93
N LYS A 299 -9.34 11.99 10.26
CA LYS A 299 -10.00 12.17 8.96
C LYS A 299 -9.12 11.50 7.89
N PRO A 300 -9.60 10.44 7.21
CA PRO A 300 -8.88 9.85 6.09
C PRO A 300 -8.60 10.94 5.04
N ALA A 301 -7.38 10.96 4.51
CA ALA A 301 -6.90 11.94 3.54
C ALA A 301 -6.73 13.40 4.02
N ALA A 302 -7.01 13.76 5.28
CA ALA A 302 -6.77 15.12 5.78
C ALA A 302 -5.30 15.32 6.19
N SER A 303 -4.42 15.64 5.25
CA SER A 303 -3.10 16.18 5.59
C SER A 303 -2.67 17.29 4.64
N GLY A 304 -2.64 18.53 5.14
CA GLY A 304 -2.28 19.72 4.36
C GLY A 304 -3.40 20.17 3.40
N ASN A 305 -3.03 20.78 2.27
CA ASN A 305 -3.96 21.23 1.21
C ASN A 305 -4.62 20.07 0.41
N PHE A 306 -4.54 18.82 0.88
CA PHE A 306 -4.89 17.63 0.11
C PHE A 306 -5.95 16.75 0.79
N SER A 307 -6.89 17.34 1.55
CA SER A 307 -8.09 16.62 2.00
C SER A 307 -8.94 16.25 0.80
N LYS A 308 -8.74 15.04 0.29
CA LYS A 308 -9.43 14.49 -0.88
C LYS A 308 -9.94 13.09 -0.55
N PRO A 309 -11.18 12.96 -0.02
CA PRO A 309 -11.84 11.68 0.16
C PRO A 309 -11.84 10.82 -1.11
N GLU A 310 -11.72 11.41 -2.29
CA GLU A 310 -11.57 10.71 -3.57
C GLU A 310 -10.34 9.80 -3.60
N LEU A 311 -9.29 10.07 -2.81
CA LEU A 311 -8.15 9.16 -2.68
C LEU A 311 -8.51 7.82 -2.02
N LEU A 312 -9.68 7.72 -1.36
CA LEU A 312 -10.18 6.46 -0.83
C LEU A 312 -10.53 5.47 -1.93
N THR A 313 -10.80 5.91 -3.17
CA THR A 313 -10.97 5.05 -4.34
C THR A 313 -9.81 4.05 -4.50
N ASN A 314 -8.60 4.43 -4.08
CA ASN A 314 -7.41 3.59 -4.11
C ASN A 314 -7.52 2.34 -3.21
N LEU A 315 -8.48 2.32 -2.28
CA LEU A 315 -8.72 1.21 -1.35
C LEU A 315 -9.65 0.13 -1.92
N LYS A 316 -10.01 0.19 -3.20
CA LYS A 316 -10.91 -0.79 -3.85
C LYS A 316 -10.58 -2.26 -3.55
N ASN A 317 -9.28 -2.60 -3.46
CA ASN A 317 -8.78 -3.95 -3.18
C ASN A 317 -8.15 -4.10 -1.80
N GLN A 318 -8.40 -3.17 -0.88
CA GLN A 318 -7.82 -3.15 0.45
C GLN A 318 -8.89 -2.82 1.49
N CYS A 319 -9.14 -3.75 2.39
CA CYS A 319 -10.13 -3.54 3.45
C CYS A 319 -9.67 -2.44 4.42
N ALA A 320 -10.57 -1.53 4.81
CA ALA A 320 -10.27 -0.51 5.81
C ALA A 320 -11.32 -0.51 6.91
N MET A 321 -10.91 -0.14 8.12
CA MET A 321 -11.80 0.13 9.24
C MET A 321 -11.59 1.56 9.71
N LEU A 322 -12.62 2.39 9.61
CA LEU A 322 -12.63 3.74 10.18
C LEU A 322 -13.26 3.66 11.58
N VAL A 323 -12.48 3.92 12.61
CA VAL A 323 -12.96 3.94 13.99
C VAL A 323 -13.12 5.38 14.46
N ILE A 324 -14.37 5.76 14.74
CA ILE A 324 -14.79 7.12 15.03
C ILE A 324 -15.18 7.23 16.50
N ASP A 325 -14.72 8.30 17.14
CA ASP A 325 -15.22 8.73 18.44
C ASP A 325 -16.48 9.59 18.25
N ARG A 326 -17.60 9.15 18.83
CA ARG A 326 -18.92 9.77 18.71
C ARG A 326 -18.99 11.18 19.31
N LYS A 327 -18.30 11.43 20.43
CA LYS A 327 -18.57 12.61 21.28
C LYS A 327 -17.51 13.70 21.14
N ASP A 328 -16.24 13.32 21.20
CA ASP A 328 -15.12 14.27 21.27
C ASP A 328 -14.11 14.06 20.12
N GLY A 329 -14.53 13.36 19.06
CA GLY A 329 -13.70 13.00 17.92
C GLY A 329 -13.55 14.08 16.86
N VAL A 330 -12.64 13.86 15.92
CA VAL A 330 -12.46 14.73 14.72
C VAL A 330 -13.69 14.81 13.82
N PHE A 331 -14.71 13.99 14.09
CA PHE A 331 -15.98 13.94 13.38
C PHE A 331 -17.15 14.56 14.19
N ALA A 332 -16.91 15.12 15.37
CA ALA A 332 -18.00 15.58 16.25
C ALA A 332 -18.62 16.92 15.81
N ASP A 333 -17.88 17.77 15.11
CA ASP A 333 -18.36 19.06 14.61
C ASP A 333 -19.01 18.96 13.22
N ALA A 334 -19.62 20.06 12.76
CA ALA A 334 -20.32 20.11 11.47
C ALA A 334 -19.38 19.76 10.29
N ASP A 335 -18.13 20.24 10.32
CA ASP A 335 -17.13 19.96 9.29
C ASP A 335 -16.73 18.47 9.29
N GLY A 336 -16.61 17.87 10.46
CA GLY A 336 -16.41 16.45 10.67
C GLY A 336 -17.56 15.63 10.08
N GLN A 337 -18.80 15.96 10.42
CA GLN A 337 -19.99 15.28 9.89
C GLN A 337 -20.11 15.41 8.36
N ALA A 338 -19.78 16.59 7.81
CA ALA A 338 -19.74 16.80 6.37
C ALA A 338 -18.69 15.91 5.70
N GLU A 339 -17.51 15.76 6.29
CA GLU A 339 -16.46 14.87 5.78
C GLU A 339 -16.87 13.39 5.88
N LEU A 340 -17.51 12.97 6.98
CA LEU A 340 -18.04 11.61 7.12
C LEU A 340 -19.05 11.29 6.01
N LYS A 341 -19.96 12.23 5.71
CA LYS A 341 -20.91 12.08 4.60
C LYS A 341 -20.22 11.94 3.24
N ARG A 342 -19.12 12.66 3.01
CA ARG A 342 -18.32 12.52 1.78
C ARG A 342 -17.65 11.14 1.71
N ILE A 343 -17.09 10.66 2.82
CA ILE A 343 -16.50 9.33 2.91
C ILE A 343 -17.56 8.26 2.60
N GLU A 344 -18.75 8.37 3.18
CA GLU A 344 -19.88 7.47 2.90
C GLU A 344 -20.28 7.51 1.42
N THR A 345 -20.38 8.71 0.84
CA THR A 345 -20.69 8.90 -0.58
C THR A 345 -19.68 8.18 -1.48
N VAL A 346 -18.38 8.41 -1.27
CA VAL A 346 -17.32 7.78 -2.07
C VAL A 346 -17.29 6.26 -1.86
N THR A 347 -17.45 5.82 -0.61
CA THR A 347 -17.47 4.39 -0.25
C THR A 347 -18.62 3.66 -0.95
N GLN A 348 -19.81 4.27 -1.00
CA GLN A 348 -20.96 3.70 -1.70
C GLN A 348 -20.77 3.74 -3.23
N ALA A 349 -20.36 4.88 -3.77
CA ALA A 349 -20.21 5.07 -5.23
C ALA A 349 -19.19 4.11 -5.85
N ASP A 350 -18.04 3.92 -5.21
CA ASP A 350 -16.99 3.02 -5.71
C ASP A 350 -17.07 1.61 -5.09
N GLN A 351 -18.06 1.33 -4.24
CA GLN A 351 -18.24 0.07 -3.52
C GLN A 351 -16.95 -0.34 -2.78
N LEU A 352 -16.43 0.56 -1.95
CA LEU A 352 -15.19 0.36 -1.24
C LEU A 352 -15.39 -0.51 0.01
N PRO A 353 -14.46 -1.44 0.32
CA PRO A 353 -14.57 -2.31 1.50
C PRO A 353 -14.14 -1.57 2.79
N ILE A 354 -14.86 -0.50 3.15
CA ILE A 354 -14.60 0.32 4.34
C ILE A 354 -15.68 0.08 5.39
N GLU A 355 -15.30 -0.51 6.52
CA GLU A 355 -16.15 -0.66 7.71
C GLU A 355 -16.04 0.61 8.58
N VAL A 356 -17.17 1.24 8.88
CA VAL A 356 -17.22 2.36 9.83
C VAL A 356 -17.69 1.86 11.19
N LYS A 357 -16.85 2.03 12.20
CA LYS A 357 -17.14 1.65 13.58
C LYS A 357 -17.17 2.88 14.48
N VAL A 358 -18.32 3.15 15.08
CA VAL A 358 -18.52 4.29 15.99
C VAL A 358 -18.44 3.81 17.44
N LEU A 359 -17.62 4.46 18.26
CA LEU A 359 -17.43 4.18 19.69
C LEU A 359 -17.57 5.48 20.49
N ASP A 360 -17.93 5.36 21.77
CA ASP A 360 -17.80 6.47 22.72
C ASP A 360 -16.37 6.47 23.27
N ALA A 361 -15.63 7.59 23.15
CA ALA A 361 -14.33 7.69 23.80
C ALA A 361 -14.40 7.44 25.31
N LEU A 362 -13.36 6.81 25.83
CA LEU A 362 -13.29 6.49 27.25
C LEU A 362 -13.09 7.75 28.10
N PRO A 363 -13.82 7.89 29.22
CA PRO A 363 -13.54 8.90 30.23
C PRO A 363 -12.30 8.50 31.06
N ASP A 364 -11.12 8.45 30.45
CA ASP A 364 -9.86 8.32 31.22
C ASP A 364 -9.64 9.65 31.99
N PRO A 365 -9.30 9.68 33.29
CA PRO A 365 -8.90 10.93 33.97
C PRO A 365 -7.77 11.71 33.28
N LYS A 366 -6.99 11.06 32.41
CA LYS A 366 -6.02 11.69 31.50
C LYS A 366 -6.68 12.44 30.31
N SER A 367 -7.98 12.28 30.07
CA SER A 367 -8.77 13.00 29.07
C SER A 367 -8.82 14.51 29.36
N LYS A 368 -8.67 14.95 30.61
CA LYS A 368 -8.46 16.38 30.92
C LYS A 368 -7.17 16.96 30.29
N ARG A 369 -6.15 16.14 29.98
CA ARG A 369 -4.98 16.55 29.18
C ARG A 369 -5.27 16.57 27.67
N LEU A 370 -6.31 15.86 27.22
CA LEU A 370 -6.81 15.83 25.84
C LEU A 370 -7.31 17.22 25.42
N ALA A 371 -8.09 17.86 26.30
CA ALA A 371 -8.60 19.23 26.13
C ALA A 371 -7.50 20.32 26.06
N LEU A 372 -6.27 20.02 26.51
CA LEU A 372 -5.13 20.94 26.51
C LEU A 372 -4.14 20.68 25.35
N GLY A 373 -4.54 19.93 24.32
CA GLY A 373 -3.71 19.65 23.15
C GLY A 373 -2.49 18.75 23.42
N LYS A 374 -2.46 18.07 24.58
CA LYS A 374 -1.37 17.16 25.00
C LYS A 374 -1.81 15.70 24.94
N GLN A 375 -2.41 15.29 23.83
CA GLN A 375 -2.87 13.91 23.61
C GLN A 375 -1.65 12.98 23.59
N LYS A 376 -1.50 12.10 24.59
CA LYS A 376 -0.43 11.09 24.64
C LYS A 376 -0.91 9.69 24.26
N VAL A 377 -2.22 9.44 24.37
CA VAL A 377 -2.85 8.13 24.23
C VAL A 377 -4.03 8.25 23.28
N ASP A 378 -4.24 7.22 22.45
CA ASP A 378 -5.44 7.05 21.61
C ASP A 378 -6.71 6.99 22.49
N PRO A 379 -7.73 7.85 22.27
CA PRO A 379 -8.93 7.89 23.09
C PRO A 379 -9.89 6.72 22.84
N ILE A 380 -9.72 5.99 21.73
CA ILE A 380 -10.55 4.85 21.32
C ILE A 380 -9.74 3.55 21.26
N HIS A 381 -8.78 3.41 22.18
CA HIS A 381 -7.89 2.25 22.26
C HIS A 381 -8.61 0.92 22.51
N ASP A 382 -9.86 0.94 23.00
CA ASP A 382 -10.69 -0.26 23.20
C ASP A 382 -11.15 -0.91 21.89
N ALA A 383 -11.00 -0.23 20.74
CA ALA A 383 -11.23 -0.84 19.42
C ALA A 383 -10.17 -1.90 19.06
N THR A 384 -9.09 -2.02 19.83
CA THR A 384 -7.92 -2.83 19.47
C THR A 384 -8.21 -4.32 19.26
N PRO A 385 -9.01 -5.02 20.09
CA PRO A 385 -9.37 -6.41 19.84
C PRO A 385 -10.13 -6.60 18.53
N ASP A 386 -11.04 -5.68 18.22
CA ASP A 386 -11.86 -5.76 17.02
C ASP A 386 -11.05 -5.47 15.76
N ILE A 387 -10.17 -4.46 15.81
CA ILE A 387 -9.21 -4.19 14.73
C ILE A 387 -8.29 -5.39 14.51
N ALA A 388 -7.79 -6.00 15.59
CA ALA A 388 -6.94 -7.18 15.47
C ALA A 388 -7.68 -8.36 14.82
N LYS A 389 -8.94 -8.58 15.21
CA LYS A 389 -9.80 -9.61 14.60
C LYS A 389 -10.04 -9.31 13.12
N PHE A 390 -10.40 -8.07 12.79
CA PHE A 390 -10.55 -7.60 11.42
C PHE A 390 -9.28 -7.83 10.60
N PHE A 391 -8.10 -7.55 11.14
CA PHE A 391 -6.84 -7.86 10.45
C PHE A 391 -6.67 -9.36 10.25
N LEU A 392 -6.87 -10.21 11.27
CA LEU A 392 -6.68 -11.66 11.15
C LEU A 392 -7.59 -12.31 10.08
N THR A 393 -8.77 -11.74 9.82
CA THR A 393 -9.71 -12.25 8.81
C THR A 393 -9.41 -11.76 7.39
N ASN A 394 -8.61 -10.71 7.23
CA ASN A 394 -8.33 -10.11 5.93
C ASN A 394 -6.94 -10.47 5.42
N LYS A 395 -6.84 -10.83 4.14
CA LYS A 395 -5.59 -11.12 3.45
C LYS A 395 -5.56 -10.35 2.13
N ARG A 396 -4.41 -9.78 1.79
CA ARG A 396 -4.20 -9.07 0.53
C ARG A 396 -4.34 -10.04 -0.65
N ASN A 397 -4.98 -9.59 -1.74
CA ASN A 397 -4.88 -10.22 -3.04
C ASN A 397 -3.79 -9.52 -3.88
N PRO A 398 -2.59 -10.12 -4.08
CA PRO A 398 -1.54 -9.53 -4.92
C PRO A 398 -1.87 -9.55 -6.42
N HIS A 399 -2.93 -10.25 -6.82
CA HIS A 399 -3.34 -10.47 -8.22
C HIS A 399 -4.79 -10.03 -8.46
N ALA A 400 -5.22 -8.92 -7.86
CA ALA A 400 -6.56 -8.37 -8.09
C ALA A 400 -6.78 -8.09 -9.59
N THR A 401 -7.89 -8.55 -10.16
CA THR A 401 -8.20 -8.36 -11.59
C THR A 401 -8.82 -7.00 -11.87
N GLU A 402 -9.43 -6.37 -10.87
CA GLU A 402 -9.93 -5.00 -10.93
C GLU A 402 -9.04 -4.06 -10.14
N LEU A 403 -8.84 -2.84 -10.63
CA LEU A 403 -8.14 -1.78 -9.91
C LEU A 403 -8.84 -0.44 -10.14
N ALA A 404 -8.87 0.38 -9.10
CA ALA A 404 -9.12 1.81 -9.21
C ALA A 404 -7.96 2.55 -8.54
N TYR A 405 -7.39 3.51 -9.26
CA TYR A 405 -6.25 4.28 -8.77
C TYR A 405 -6.37 5.74 -9.18
N LEU A 406 -6.09 6.61 -8.22
CA LEU A 406 -6.14 8.05 -8.29
C LEU A 406 -4.85 8.60 -7.67
N THR A 407 -4.20 9.51 -8.37
CA THR A 407 -3.00 10.19 -7.88
C THR A 407 -2.98 11.65 -8.28
N TYR A 408 -2.43 12.48 -7.41
CA TYR A 408 -2.10 13.87 -7.69
C TYR A 408 -0.59 14.06 -7.95
N ASP A 409 0.22 13.00 -7.89
CA ASP A 409 1.69 13.07 -7.96
C ASP A 409 2.27 12.12 -9.02
N ASN A 410 2.77 12.70 -10.11
CA ASN A 410 3.41 11.98 -11.22
C ASN A 410 4.88 11.63 -10.97
N ARG A 411 5.36 11.67 -9.72
CA ARG A 411 6.75 11.39 -9.35
C ARG A 411 6.83 10.26 -8.33
N LEU A 412 6.12 10.39 -7.21
CA LEU A 412 6.28 9.51 -6.05
C LEU A 412 5.20 8.41 -5.94
N PHE A 413 3.97 8.66 -6.39
CA PHE A 413 2.83 7.74 -6.23
C PHE A 413 2.22 7.38 -7.58
N ARG A 414 3.00 6.65 -8.38
CA ARG A 414 2.62 6.26 -9.75
C ARG A 414 2.21 4.81 -9.92
N GLN A 415 2.47 3.96 -8.92
CA GLN A 415 2.26 2.52 -9.04
C GLN A 415 1.17 2.03 -8.10
N ALA A 416 0.22 1.27 -8.65
CA ALA A 416 -0.80 0.54 -7.93
C ALA A 416 -0.78 -0.93 -8.36
N SER A 417 -0.48 -1.84 -7.44
CA SER A 417 -0.37 -3.28 -7.74
C SER A 417 0.53 -3.55 -8.98
N TRP A 418 -0.03 -4.22 -10.00
CA TRP A 418 0.58 -4.56 -11.28
C TRP A 418 0.58 -3.43 -12.31
N TYR A 419 0.13 -2.23 -11.97
CA TYR A 419 0.03 -1.08 -12.88
C TYR A 419 0.95 0.07 -12.46
N ILE A 420 1.57 0.78 -13.41
CA ILE A 420 2.32 2.01 -13.17
C ILE A 420 2.07 3.08 -14.24
N ILE A 421 1.77 4.30 -13.80
CA ILE A 421 1.69 5.50 -14.63
C ILE A 421 3.11 5.90 -15.04
N ASP A 422 3.35 6.07 -16.34
CA ASP A 422 4.63 6.59 -16.84
C ASP A 422 4.59 8.10 -17.00
N ARG A 423 3.53 8.62 -17.63
CA ARG A 423 3.24 10.05 -17.80
C ARG A 423 1.77 10.35 -17.59
N ALA A 424 1.51 11.47 -16.95
CA ALA A 424 0.17 11.96 -16.62
C ALA A 424 0.21 13.48 -16.45
N ASN A 425 -0.95 14.10 -16.58
CA ASN A 425 -1.19 15.53 -16.42
C ASN A 425 -1.91 15.81 -15.10
N ALA A 426 -1.40 15.23 -14.01
CA ALA A 426 -1.80 15.58 -12.64
C ALA A 426 -0.84 16.61 -12.03
N ASN A 427 -1.38 17.61 -11.35
CA ASN A 427 -0.60 18.64 -10.70
C ASN A 427 -1.17 18.95 -9.31
N PRO A 428 -0.39 18.72 -8.24
CA PRO A 428 -0.83 19.05 -6.89
C PRO A 428 -1.14 20.55 -6.71
N ALA A 429 -0.54 21.44 -7.51
CA ALA A 429 -0.68 22.89 -7.34
C ALA A 429 -2.02 23.45 -7.82
N ASP A 430 -2.61 22.87 -8.87
CA ASP A 430 -3.93 23.25 -9.39
C ASP A 430 -5.04 22.24 -9.00
N GLY A 431 -4.66 21.14 -8.36
CA GLY A 431 -5.58 20.13 -7.87
C GLY A 431 -6.00 19.09 -8.92
N SER A 432 -5.48 19.14 -10.13
CA SER A 432 -5.71 18.13 -11.16
C SER A 432 -5.17 16.75 -10.72
N MET A 433 -5.94 15.70 -11.01
CA MET A 433 -5.61 14.33 -10.66
C MET A 433 -5.61 13.44 -11.88
N ALA A 434 -4.78 12.41 -11.86
CA ALA A 434 -4.78 11.34 -12.84
C ALA A 434 -5.47 10.11 -12.23
N SER A 435 -6.33 9.48 -13.02
CA SER A 435 -7.02 8.27 -12.59
C SER A 435 -6.97 7.17 -13.63
N VAL A 436 -6.97 5.93 -13.14
CA VAL A 436 -7.14 4.71 -13.92
C VAL A 436 -8.11 3.78 -13.19
N LYS A 437 -9.16 3.36 -13.89
CA LYS A 437 -9.95 2.17 -13.55
C LYS A 437 -9.57 1.08 -14.55
N ALA A 438 -9.20 -0.10 -14.05
CA ALA A 438 -8.72 -1.20 -14.87
C ALA A 438 -9.44 -2.50 -14.52
N THR A 439 -9.71 -3.32 -15.53
CA THR A 439 -10.28 -4.66 -15.39
C THR A 439 -9.50 -5.61 -16.28
N LEU A 440 -9.09 -6.76 -15.73
CA LEU A 440 -8.45 -7.85 -16.45
C LEU A 440 -9.41 -9.03 -16.53
N ASP A 441 -9.75 -9.40 -17.74
CA ASP A 441 -10.57 -10.56 -18.08
C ASP A 441 -9.68 -11.66 -18.64
N ARG A 442 -9.38 -12.65 -17.79
CA ARG A 442 -8.51 -13.77 -18.16
C ARG A 442 -9.19 -14.75 -19.12
N GLU A 443 -10.51 -14.90 -19.07
CA GLU A 443 -11.24 -15.83 -19.94
C GLU A 443 -11.16 -15.37 -21.40
N ASN A 444 -11.37 -14.07 -21.63
CA ASN A 444 -11.29 -13.47 -22.96
C ASN A 444 -9.90 -12.91 -23.30
N ASN A 445 -8.97 -12.96 -22.36
CA ASN A 445 -7.62 -12.40 -22.46
C ASN A 445 -7.59 -10.89 -22.80
N VAL A 446 -8.50 -10.13 -22.18
CA VAL A 446 -8.69 -8.70 -22.42
C VAL A 446 -8.30 -7.88 -21.19
N ALA A 447 -7.58 -6.78 -21.40
CA ALA A 447 -7.30 -5.78 -20.40
C ALA A 447 -7.98 -4.45 -20.77
N THR A 448 -8.92 -3.99 -19.95
CA THR A 448 -9.66 -2.75 -20.18
C THR A 448 -9.23 -1.66 -19.21
N PHE A 449 -9.04 -0.45 -19.73
CA PHE A 449 -8.61 0.72 -18.97
C PHE A 449 -9.52 1.91 -19.28
N GLN A 450 -10.06 2.54 -18.24
CA GLN A 450 -10.63 3.87 -18.29
C GLN A 450 -9.66 4.82 -17.61
N THR A 451 -9.23 5.87 -18.31
CA THR A 451 -8.18 6.76 -17.85
C THR A 451 -8.59 8.23 -17.97
N HIS A 452 -8.12 9.05 -17.03
CA HIS A 452 -8.29 10.50 -17.05
C HIS A 452 -6.95 11.16 -16.67
N ASN A 453 -6.52 12.18 -17.43
CA ASN A 453 -5.22 12.85 -17.30
C ASN A 453 -4.01 11.89 -17.31
N VAL A 454 -4.08 10.77 -18.02
CA VAL A 454 -2.98 9.82 -18.20
C VAL A 454 -2.59 9.82 -19.67
N GLU A 455 -1.28 9.91 -19.95
CA GLU A 455 -0.76 9.86 -21.33
C GLU A 455 -0.21 8.49 -21.67
N SER A 456 0.44 7.82 -20.71
CA SER A 456 1.04 6.51 -20.91
C SER A 456 1.26 5.78 -19.61
N PHE A 457 1.24 4.45 -19.69
CA PHE A 457 1.42 3.58 -18.55
C PHE A 457 2.01 2.23 -18.92
N ARG A 458 2.41 1.47 -17.90
CA ARG A 458 2.83 0.08 -18.01
C ARG A 458 1.94 -0.84 -17.19
N VAL A 459 1.71 -2.01 -17.75
CA VAL A 459 1.01 -3.13 -17.12
C VAL A 459 2.03 -4.25 -16.94
N TYR A 460 2.23 -4.66 -15.70
CA TYR A 460 3.06 -5.80 -15.33
C TYR A 460 2.18 -7.04 -15.29
N LEU A 461 2.62 -8.14 -15.89
CA LEU A 461 1.76 -9.28 -16.13
C LEU A 461 2.37 -10.59 -15.63
N ASN A 462 1.48 -11.53 -15.31
CA ASN A 462 1.77 -12.93 -15.05
C ASN A 462 0.55 -13.78 -15.46
N ASP A 463 0.71 -15.10 -15.41
CA ASP A 463 -0.28 -16.07 -15.88
C ASP A 463 -1.50 -16.27 -14.98
N VAL A 464 -1.46 -15.71 -13.77
CA VAL A 464 -2.62 -15.61 -12.89
C VAL A 464 -3.55 -14.47 -13.33
N LEU A 465 -2.98 -13.39 -13.88
CA LEU A 465 -3.74 -12.22 -14.32
C LEU A 465 -4.34 -12.39 -15.72
N LEU A 466 -3.56 -12.87 -16.69
CA LEU A 466 -3.94 -13.05 -18.09
C LEU A 466 -3.20 -14.27 -18.68
N ASP A 467 -3.71 -14.86 -19.75
CA ASP A 467 -3.06 -15.97 -20.46
C ASP A 467 -1.96 -15.43 -21.39
N LEU A 468 -0.69 -15.56 -20.98
CA LEU A 468 0.44 -15.03 -21.74
C LEU A 468 0.84 -15.90 -22.94
N ASP A 469 0.22 -17.08 -23.11
CA ASP A 469 0.44 -17.90 -24.30
C ASP A 469 -0.36 -17.41 -25.51
N LYS A 470 -1.36 -16.56 -25.27
CA LYS A 470 -2.23 -15.95 -26.29
C LYS A 470 -1.97 -14.45 -26.45
N PRO A 471 -2.35 -13.86 -27.60
CA PRO A 471 -2.42 -12.41 -27.73
C PRO A 471 -3.35 -11.81 -26.67
N ILE A 472 -2.89 -10.74 -26.02
CA ILE A 472 -3.67 -9.94 -25.08
C ILE A 472 -4.24 -8.75 -25.85
N LYS A 473 -5.56 -8.56 -25.75
CA LYS A 473 -6.25 -7.38 -26.26
C LYS A 473 -6.27 -6.30 -25.18
N VAL A 474 -5.88 -5.08 -25.52
CA VAL A 474 -5.89 -3.91 -24.63
C VAL A 474 -6.84 -2.86 -25.16
N VAL A 475 -7.84 -2.52 -24.34
CA VAL A 475 -8.85 -1.50 -24.62
C VAL A 475 -8.62 -0.32 -23.70
N VAL A 476 -8.45 0.89 -24.24
CA VAL A 476 -8.28 2.12 -23.46
C VAL A 476 -9.36 3.12 -23.88
N ASN A 477 -10.15 3.61 -22.91
CA ASN A 477 -11.23 4.56 -23.15
C ASN A 477 -12.19 4.12 -24.28
N GLY A 478 -12.47 2.82 -24.36
CA GLY A 478 -13.34 2.21 -25.36
C GLY A 478 -12.71 1.99 -26.75
N LYS A 479 -11.43 2.34 -26.94
CA LYS A 479 -10.68 2.09 -28.19
C LYS A 479 -9.73 0.90 -28.03
N ASP A 480 -9.66 0.05 -29.04
CA ASP A 480 -8.65 -1.02 -29.12
C ASP A 480 -7.29 -0.41 -29.43
N VAL A 481 -6.28 -0.64 -28.58
CA VAL A 481 -4.96 0.02 -28.71
C VAL A 481 -3.84 -0.99 -28.99
N ILE A 482 -3.92 -2.19 -28.43
CA ILE A 482 -2.91 -3.24 -28.60
C ILE A 482 -3.61 -4.58 -28.71
N GLU A 483 -3.16 -5.42 -29.63
CA GLU A 483 -3.45 -6.85 -29.64
C GLU A 483 -2.17 -7.61 -29.97
N LYS A 484 -1.53 -8.20 -28.95
CA LYS A 484 -0.27 -8.93 -29.14
C LYS A 484 0.03 -9.90 -28.01
N LYS A 485 0.82 -10.93 -28.33
CA LYS A 485 1.39 -11.83 -27.32
C LYS A 485 2.46 -11.10 -26.49
N VAL A 486 2.53 -11.40 -25.20
CA VAL A 486 3.53 -10.84 -24.27
C VAL A 486 4.46 -11.94 -23.83
N ASP A 487 5.74 -11.79 -24.15
CA ASP A 487 6.75 -12.77 -23.77
C ASP A 487 7.04 -12.73 -22.27
N ARG A 488 7.20 -13.92 -21.68
CA ARG A 488 7.72 -14.08 -20.32
C ARG A 488 9.23 -13.89 -20.34
N SER A 489 9.76 -13.13 -19.39
CA SER A 489 11.19 -12.81 -19.32
C SER A 489 11.75 -13.08 -17.92
N LEU A 490 12.73 -13.98 -17.85
CA LEU A 490 13.45 -14.28 -16.60
C LEU A 490 14.20 -13.03 -16.10
N ASP A 491 14.85 -12.29 -16.98
CA ASP A 491 15.58 -11.07 -16.61
C ASP A 491 14.62 -10.04 -16.02
N PHE A 492 13.46 -9.84 -16.66
CA PHE A 492 12.43 -8.95 -16.14
C PHE A 492 11.92 -9.42 -14.77
N LEU A 493 11.62 -10.71 -14.61
CA LEU A 493 11.18 -11.29 -13.34
C LEU A 493 12.18 -11.03 -12.21
N LEU A 494 13.47 -11.29 -12.45
CA LEU A 494 14.52 -11.11 -11.46
C LEU A 494 14.72 -9.63 -11.13
N ASP A 495 14.75 -8.76 -12.13
CA ASP A 495 14.90 -7.30 -11.94
C ASP A 495 13.69 -6.71 -11.20
N TYR A 496 12.48 -7.11 -11.58
CA TYR A 496 11.26 -6.68 -10.94
C TYR A 496 11.23 -7.11 -9.47
N ASN A 497 11.60 -8.37 -9.18
CA ASN A 497 11.66 -8.84 -7.81
C ASN A 497 12.76 -8.15 -7.00
N VAL A 498 13.91 -7.80 -7.59
CA VAL A 498 14.94 -7.00 -6.88
C VAL A 498 14.42 -5.61 -6.52
N GLN A 499 13.72 -4.94 -7.45
CA GLN A 499 13.12 -3.62 -7.22
C GLN A 499 12.00 -3.65 -6.18
N ASN A 500 11.26 -4.76 -6.12
CA ASN A 500 10.14 -5.00 -5.20
C ASN A 500 10.49 -6.03 -4.10
N SER A 501 11.77 -6.17 -3.76
CA SER A 501 12.30 -7.25 -2.89
C SER A 501 11.76 -7.33 -1.47
N ILE A 502 10.91 -6.38 -1.08
CA ILE A 502 10.19 -6.39 0.19
C ILE A 502 8.91 -7.24 0.12
N ASP A 503 8.46 -7.61 -1.08
CA ASP A 503 7.21 -8.34 -1.31
C ASP A 503 7.45 -9.50 -2.30
N PRO A 504 7.75 -10.71 -1.81
CA PRO A 504 8.02 -11.86 -2.66
C PRO A 504 6.77 -12.38 -3.39
N ALA A 505 5.56 -11.97 -3.02
CA ALA A 505 4.33 -12.37 -3.70
C ALA A 505 4.11 -11.62 -5.03
N LEU A 506 4.80 -10.49 -5.25
CA LEU A 506 4.75 -9.77 -6.52
C LEU A 506 5.68 -10.42 -7.55
N VAL A 507 5.17 -11.48 -8.18
CA VAL A 507 5.79 -12.20 -9.29
C VAL A 507 5.24 -11.66 -10.60
N MET A 508 6.08 -10.96 -11.37
CA MET A 508 5.72 -10.41 -12.67
C MET A 508 6.75 -10.89 -13.70
N VAL A 509 6.28 -11.40 -14.83
CA VAL A 509 7.12 -12.04 -15.86
C VAL A 509 7.03 -11.33 -17.21
N GLY A 510 6.01 -10.52 -17.42
CA GLY A 510 5.82 -9.73 -18.64
C GLY A 510 5.54 -8.26 -18.35
N VAL A 511 5.73 -7.41 -19.36
CA VAL A 511 5.37 -5.99 -19.31
C VAL A 511 4.78 -5.51 -20.64
N LEU A 512 3.64 -4.85 -20.56
CA LEU A 512 3.04 -4.08 -21.66
C LEU A 512 3.26 -2.60 -21.42
N ARG A 513 3.59 -1.86 -22.48
CA ARG A 513 3.61 -0.40 -22.51
C ARG A 513 2.42 0.06 -23.32
N VAL A 514 1.64 0.98 -22.78
CA VAL A 514 0.39 1.47 -23.37
C VAL A 514 0.44 2.99 -23.44
N ASN A 515 0.17 3.54 -24.62
CA ASN A 515 -0.08 4.97 -24.78
C ASN A 515 -1.60 5.18 -24.80
N VAL A 516 -2.07 6.23 -24.13
CA VAL A 516 -3.49 6.58 -24.13
C VAL A 516 -3.78 7.32 -25.45
N PRO A 517 -4.80 6.90 -26.23
CA PRO A 517 -5.20 7.61 -27.44
C PRO A 517 -5.63 9.05 -27.12
N SER A 518 -5.28 10.01 -27.97
CA SER A 518 -5.80 11.38 -27.87
C SER A 518 -7.31 11.41 -28.13
N GLU A 519 -8.01 12.34 -27.49
CA GLU A 519 -9.45 12.57 -27.70
C GLU A 519 -9.75 13.12 -29.11
N ASP A 520 -8.73 13.66 -29.80
CA ASP A 520 -8.86 14.36 -31.09
C ASP A 520 -8.91 13.49 -32.35
N GLU A 521 -8.87 12.15 -32.22
CA GLU A 521 -9.28 11.29 -33.35
C GLU A 521 -10.81 11.18 -33.37
N LYS A 522 -11.48 12.31 -33.64
CA LYS A 522 -12.78 12.29 -34.32
C LYS A 522 -12.51 11.97 -35.78
N LYS A 523 -13.36 11.11 -36.33
CA LYS A 523 -13.30 10.57 -37.69
C LYS A 523 -13.22 11.69 -38.75
N ASP A 524 -12.03 12.02 -39.22
CA ASP A 524 -11.84 12.57 -40.57
C ASP A 524 -11.95 11.39 -41.55
N GLY A 525 -13.19 10.97 -41.78
CA GLY A 525 -13.53 9.82 -42.59
C GLY A 525 -15.00 9.86 -42.96
N ASP A 526 -15.49 11.04 -43.36
CA ASP A 526 -16.67 11.22 -44.21
C ASP A 526 -16.70 12.67 -44.71
N GLN A 527 -15.70 13.01 -45.51
CA GLN A 527 -15.81 14.13 -46.46
C GLN A 527 -15.06 13.75 -47.73
N LYS A 528 -15.67 12.82 -48.47
CA LYS A 528 -15.47 12.68 -49.90
C LYS A 528 -16.79 12.96 -50.61
N ASP A 529 -16.68 13.87 -51.58
CA ASP A 529 -17.50 14.02 -52.77
C ASP A 529 -18.93 14.53 -52.59
N LYS A 530 -19.06 15.85 -52.56
CA LYS A 530 -20.13 16.58 -53.25
C LYS A 530 -19.58 17.89 -53.82
N ASP A 531 -18.95 17.76 -54.98
CA ASP A 531 -18.93 18.79 -56.03
C ASP A 531 -19.22 18.08 -57.36
N GLU A 532 -20.51 17.97 -57.67
CA GLU A 532 -21.12 18.03 -59.02
C GLU A 532 -22.44 18.77 -58.89
#